data_AF-A0A3S1CIV9-F1
#
_entry.id   AF-A0A3S1CIV9-F1
#
_cell.length_a   1.000
_cell.length_b   1.000
_cell.length_c   1.000
_cell.angle_alpha   90.00
_cell.angle_beta   90.00
_cell.angle_gamma   90.00
#
_symmetry.space_group_name_H-M   'P 1'
#
loop_
_entity.id
_entity.type
_entity.pdbx_description
1 polymer ?
#
loop_
_entity_poly.entity_id
_entity_poly.type
_entity_poly.pdbx_seq_one_letter_code
_entity_poly.pdbx_strand_id
1 'polypeptide(L)'
;MNLYSVKTLKLELIMSLPQYKKSGYLAAAIGSLIGAVLLMYPGYFLGVGYVKIFMPNATLDGFIPPFLSFIFGWWVGQVLGCWLALRLLHYRRAARTARLLAMMTPVGIFFWMLFDAVAINSIAMIFSQSHSLVHLQYITMSLTIPFFAITLALKARYLAQQNTFEM
;
A
#
# COMPACT_ATOMS: atom_id res chain seq x y z
N MET A 1 13.74 0.31 60.38
CA MET A 1 13.06 -0.18 59.16
C MET A 1 13.03 0.99 58.16
N ASN A 2 13.81 0.89 57.08
CA ASN A 2 14.31 2.04 56.33
C ASN A 2 13.36 2.45 55.20
N LEU A 3 12.59 3.54 55.39
CA LEU A 3 11.61 4.10 54.44
C LEU A 3 12.20 4.46 53.06
N TYR A 4 13.52 4.61 52.96
CA TYR A 4 14.22 4.89 51.71
C TYR A 4 14.26 3.69 50.75
N SER A 5 14.27 2.45 51.27
CA SER A 5 14.38 1.24 50.45
C SER A 5 13.09 0.92 49.68
N VAL A 6 11.94 1.41 50.15
CA VAL A 6 10.63 1.15 49.49
C VAL A 6 10.41 2.09 48.31
N LYS A 7 10.94 3.32 48.36
CA LYS A 7 10.82 4.29 47.27
C LYS A 7 11.67 3.93 46.05
N THR A 8 12.88 3.44 46.26
CA THR A 8 13.76 2.99 45.16
C THR A 8 13.19 1.78 44.43
N LEU A 9 12.65 0.81 45.18
CA LEU A 9 12.00 -0.38 44.61
C LEU A 9 10.74 -0.03 43.79
N LYS A 10 9.95 0.95 44.25
CA LYS A 10 8.78 1.44 43.52
C LYS A 10 9.17 2.23 42.26
N LEU A 11 10.34 2.90 42.27
CA LEU A 11 10.85 3.65 41.11
C LEU A 11 11.37 2.72 40.01
N GLU A 12 12.07 1.63 40.38
CA GLU A 12 12.54 0.61 39.44
C GLU A 12 11.38 -0.19 38.83
N LEU A 13 10.34 -0.48 39.62
CA LEU A 13 9.15 -1.19 39.14
C LEU A 13 8.29 -0.36 38.17
N ILE A 14 8.31 0.98 38.28
CA ILE A 14 7.63 1.87 37.32
C ILE A 14 8.46 2.02 36.03
N MET A 15 9.79 1.96 36.11
CA MET A 15 10.68 2.00 34.94
C MET A 15 10.68 0.71 34.11
N SER A 16 10.17 -0.41 34.64
CA SER A 16 10.10 -1.69 33.92
C SER A 16 8.74 -1.99 33.30
N LEU A 17 7.82 -1.02 33.21
CA LEU A 17 6.63 -1.20 32.38
C LEU A 17 7.09 -1.44 30.94
N PRO A 18 6.88 -2.64 30.35
CA PRO A 18 7.21 -2.86 28.96
C PRO A 18 6.38 -1.86 28.18
N GLN A 19 7.04 -0.84 27.62
CA GLN A 19 6.40 0.12 26.72
C GLN A 19 5.76 -0.72 25.62
N TYR A 20 4.44 -0.88 25.70
CA TYR A 20 3.67 -1.66 24.76
C TYR A 20 3.81 -0.96 23.41
N LYS A 21 4.78 -1.43 22.63
CA LYS A 21 5.27 -0.76 21.43
C LYS A 21 4.18 -0.87 20.38
N LYS A 22 3.31 0.15 20.30
CA LYS A 22 2.21 0.18 19.33
C LYS A 22 2.79 -0.10 17.95
N SER A 23 2.42 -1.25 17.41
CA SER A 23 3.10 -1.83 16.26
C SER A 23 2.75 -1.09 14.96
N GLY A 24 1.59 -0.41 14.92
CA GLY A 24 1.20 0.50 13.84
C GLY A 24 0.91 -0.20 12.50
N TYR A 25 0.82 -1.54 12.49
CA TYR A 25 0.52 -2.33 11.29
C TYR A 25 -0.84 -1.99 10.69
N LEU A 26 -1.87 -1.93 11.53
CA LEU A 26 -3.24 -1.62 11.12
C LEU A 26 -3.34 -0.19 10.54
N ALA A 27 -2.67 0.78 11.17
CA ALA A 27 -2.59 2.14 10.66
C ALA A 27 -1.88 2.22 9.29
N ALA A 28 -0.78 1.48 9.13
CA ALA A 28 -0.06 1.40 7.86
C ALA A 28 -0.92 0.78 6.75
N ALA A 29 -1.63 -0.32 7.04
CA ALA A 29 -2.49 -1.01 6.09
C ALA A 29 -3.70 -0.17 5.68
N ILE A 30 -4.43 0.41 6.64
CA ILE A 30 -5.61 1.23 6.36
C ILE A 30 -5.22 2.52 5.63
N GLY A 31 -4.17 3.22 6.09
CA GLY A 31 -3.68 4.43 5.42
C GLY A 31 -3.26 4.17 3.99
N SER A 32 -2.50 3.09 3.78
CA SER A 32 -2.08 2.61 2.46
C SER A 32 -3.27 2.32 1.55
N LEU A 33 -4.27 1.59 2.06
CA LEU A 33 -5.46 1.21 1.31
C LEU A 33 -6.28 2.44 0.90
N ILE A 34 -6.60 3.32 1.87
CA ILE A 34 -7.39 4.53 1.61
C ILE A 34 -6.65 5.43 0.62
N GLY A 35 -5.35 5.64 0.82
CA GLY A 35 -4.56 6.48 -0.07
C GLY A 35 -4.49 5.93 -1.49
N ALA A 36 -4.30 4.62 -1.66
CA ALA A 36 -4.30 3.97 -2.97
C ALA A 36 -5.64 4.20 -3.69
N VAL A 37 -6.76 3.86 -3.06
CA VAL A 37 -8.10 4.01 -3.65
C VAL A 37 -8.39 5.48 -4.00
N LEU A 38 -8.02 6.41 -3.12
CA LEU A 38 -8.30 7.83 -3.29
C LEU A 38 -7.51 8.45 -4.45
N LEU A 39 -6.27 8.01 -4.70
CA LEU A 39 -5.43 8.55 -5.78
C LEU A 39 -5.44 7.74 -7.08
N MET A 40 -5.95 6.51 -7.08
CA MET A 40 -6.17 5.72 -8.30
C MET A 40 -7.19 6.37 -9.24
N TYR A 41 -8.33 6.82 -8.69
CA TYR A 41 -9.40 7.46 -9.47
C TYR A 41 -8.96 8.76 -10.17
N PRO A 42 -8.39 9.76 -9.47
CA PRO A 42 -7.90 10.98 -10.13
C PRO A 42 -6.71 10.68 -11.06
N GLY A 43 -5.87 9.68 -10.76
CA GLY A 43 -4.83 9.21 -11.67
C GLY A 43 -5.41 8.76 -13.01
N TYR A 44 -6.41 7.87 -12.99
CA TYR A 44 -7.10 7.44 -14.20
C TYR A 44 -7.74 8.60 -14.96
N PHE A 45 -8.43 9.51 -14.25
CA PHE A 45 -9.07 10.68 -14.85
C PHE A 45 -8.06 11.60 -15.58
N LEU A 46 -6.89 11.84 -14.98
CA LEU A 46 -5.82 12.61 -15.60
C LEU A 46 -5.30 11.95 -16.87
N GLY A 47 -5.15 10.62 -16.88
CA GLY A 47 -4.71 9.89 -18.08
C GLY A 47 -5.75 9.91 -19.21
N VAL A 48 -7.05 9.80 -18.89
CA VAL A 48 -8.12 9.97 -19.89
C VAL A 48 -8.14 11.39 -20.45
N GLY A 49 -7.97 12.39 -19.58
CA GLY A 49 -7.86 13.79 -19.99
C GLY A 49 -6.68 14.02 -20.94
N TYR A 50 -5.53 13.42 -20.63
CA TYR A 50 -4.34 13.49 -21.48
C TYR A 50 -4.61 12.92 -22.89
N VAL A 51 -5.21 11.73 -22.99
CA VAL A 51 -5.52 11.10 -24.29
C VAL A 51 -6.47 11.95 -25.12
N LYS A 52 -7.53 12.48 -24.49
CA LYS A 52 -8.52 13.33 -25.18
C LYS A 52 -7.91 14.59 -25.78
N ILE A 53 -6.88 15.15 -25.13
CA ILE A 53 -6.23 16.40 -25.57
C ILE A 53 -5.14 16.14 -26.60
N PHE A 54 -4.28 15.14 -26.37
CA PHE A 54 -3.05 14.96 -27.15
C PHE A 54 -3.11 13.81 -28.17
N MET A 55 -4.01 12.85 -28.01
CA MET A 55 -4.09 11.64 -28.85
C MET A 55 -5.54 11.21 -29.16
N PRO A 56 -6.38 12.10 -29.72
CA PRO A 56 -7.82 11.83 -29.89
C PRO A 56 -8.15 10.68 -30.86
N ASN A 57 -7.24 10.35 -31.78
CA ASN A 57 -7.46 9.32 -32.82
C ASN A 57 -6.68 8.01 -32.57
N ALA A 58 -5.95 7.91 -31.46
CA ALA A 58 -5.16 6.73 -31.14
C ALA A 58 -6.03 5.74 -30.34
N THR A 59 -6.63 4.76 -31.03
CA THR A 59 -7.55 3.81 -30.40
C THR A 59 -6.84 2.84 -29.45
N LEU A 60 -5.72 2.23 -29.89
CA LEU A 60 -4.96 1.28 -29.07
C LEU A 60 -3.94 1.98 -28.16
N ASP A 61 -3.17 2.93 -28.69
CA ASP A 61 -2.16 3.66 -27.90
C ASP A 61 -2.78 4.59 -26.87
N GLY A 62 -4.05 4.97 -27.05
CA GLY A 62 -4.83 5.75 -26.09
C GLY A 62 -5.14 5.01 -24.78
N PHE A 63 -4.93 3.70 -24.70
CA PHE A 63 -5.12 2.94 -23.46
C PHE A 63 -3.92 3.04 -22.50
N ILE A 64 -2.71 3.25 -23.03
CA ILE A 64 -1.47 3.26 -22.24
C ILE A 64 -1.45 4.41 -21.22
N PRO A 65 -1.78 5.67 -21.57
CA PRO A 65 -1.69 6.78 -20.62
C PRO A 65 -2.66 6.63 -19.42
N PRO A 66 -3.96 6.31 -19.58
CA PRO A 66 -4.86 6.04 -18.46
C PRO A 66 -4.37 4.92 -17.53
N PHE A 67 -3.81 3.85 -18.10
CA PHE A 67 -3.27 2.74 -17.32
C PHE A 67 -2.04 3.14 -16.51
N LEU A 68 -1.08 3.85 -17.12
CA LEU A 68 0.09 4.37 -16.41
C LEU A 68 -0.30 5.35 -15.32
N SER A 69 -1.20 6.30 -15.61
CA SER A 69 -1.65 7.27 -14.61
C SER A 69 -2.39 6.61 -13.44
N PHE A 70 -3.13 5.53 -13.69
CA PHE A 70 -3.75 4.69 -12.65
C PHE A 70 -2.70 4.02 -11.74
N ILE A 71 -1.66 3.44 -12.33
CA ILE A 71 -0.54 2.81 -11.58
C ILE A 71 0.20 3.83 -10.72
N PHE A 72 0.49 5.01 -11.28
CA PHE A 72 1.10 6.11 -10.54
C PHE A 72 0.19 6.59 -9.41
N GLY A 73 -1.11 6.68 -9.65
CA GLY A 73 -2.11 7.01 -8.63
C GLY A 73 -2.11 6.00 -7.48
N TRP A 74 -2.08 4.70 -7.79
CA TRP A 74 -1.93 3.65 -6.78
C TRP A 74 -0.62 3.83 -6.01
N TRP A 75 0.53 3.90 -6.68
CA TRP A 75 1.84 3.98 -6.04
C TRP A 75 1.95 5.18 -5.09
N VAL A 76 1.66 6.39 -5.60
CA VAL A 76 1.75 7.63 -4.82
C VAL A 76 0.71 7.63 -3.70
N GLY A 77 -0.51 7.19 -4.00
CA GLY A 77 -1.60 7.06 -3.04
C GLY A 77 -1.24 6.17 -1.87
N GLN A 78 -0.69 5.00 -2.16
CA GLN A 78 -0.31 4.02 -1.17
C GLN A 78 0.77 4.55 -0.21
N VAL A 79 1.80 5.19 -0.76
CA VAL A 79 2.91 5.76 0.01
C VAL A 79 2.45 6.94 0.86
N LEU A 80 1.74 7.90 0.25
CA LEU A 80 1.26 9.10 0.95
C LEU A 80 0.23 8.75 2.02
N GLY A 81 -0.73 7.87 1.72
CA GLY A 81 -1.74 7.43 2.67
C GLY A 81 -1.13 6.70 3.87
N CYS A 82 -0.15 5.82 3.63
CA CYS A 82 0.59 5.16 4.70
C CYS A 82 1.36 6.17 5.57
N TRP A 83 2.07 7.10 4.95
CA TRP A 83 2.83 8.13 5.65
C TRP A 83 1.92 9.02 6.49
N LEU A 84 0.80 9.50 5.93
CA LEU A 84 -0.14 10.38 6.59
C LEU A 84 -0.81 9.68 7.78
N ALA A 85 -1.30 8.45 7.61
CA ALA A 85 -1.93 7.69 8.70
C ALA A 85 -0.96 7.43 9.86
N LEU A 86 0.31 7.09 9.56
CA LEU A 86 1.32 6.90 10.58
C LEU A 86 1.74 8.22 11.25
N ARG A 87 1.78 9.32 10.50
CA ARG A 87 2.11 10.65 11.03
C ARG A 87 1.01 11.20 11.93
N LEU A 88 -0.26 11.09 11.54
CA LEU A 88 -1.42 11.52 12.33
C LEU A 88 -1.49 10.79 13.67
N LEU A 89 -1.14 9.51 13.70
CA LEU A 89 -1.09 8.71 14.93
C LEU A 89 0.25 8.84 15.67
N HIS A 90 1.08 9.83 15.32
CA HIS A 90 2.33 10.18 16.00
C HIS A 90 3.35 9.03 16.11
N TYR A 91 3.36 8.10 15.13
CA TYR A 91 4.37 7.06 15.10
C TYR A 91 5.72 7.64 14.70
N ARG A 92 6.71 7.58 15.60
CA ARG A 92 8.10 8.06 15.39
C ARG A 92 8.80 7.51 14.14
N ARG A 93 8.28 6.44 13.52
CA ARG A 93 8.89 5.72 12.38
C ARG A 93 8.10 5.83 11.07
N ALA A 94 7.18 6.79 10.96
CA ALA A 94 6.34 6.97 9.76
C ALA A 94 7.17 7.12 8.46
N ALA A 95 8.19 7.97 8.48
CA ALA A 95 9.01 8.24 7.29
C ALA A 95 9.81 7.02 6.80
N ARG A 96 10.30 6.18 7.72
CA ARG A 96 11.06 4.97 7.36
C ARG A 96 10.16 3.92 6.69
N THR A 97 8.96 3.70 7.24
CA THR A 97 7.96 2.81 6.65
C THR A 97 7.53 3.30 5.27
N ALA A 98 7.30 4.61 5.11
CA ALA A 98 6.92 5.20 3.82
C ALA A 98 8.03 5.06 2.76
N ARG A 99 9.30 5.26 3.11
CA ARG A 99 10.43 5.05 2.18
C ARG A 99 10.55 3.60 1.73
N LEU A 100 10.47 2.65 2.66
CA LEU A 100 10.50 1.22 2.33
C LEU A 100 9.31 0.85 1.45
N LEU A 101 8.12 1.34 1.77
CA LEU A 101 6.93 1.13 0.95
C LEU A 101 7.15 1.70 -0.45
N ALA A 102 7.67 2.92 -0.58
CA ALA A 102 7.92 3.55 -1.88
C ALA A 102 8.88 2.74 -2.77
N MET A 103 9.87 2.05 -2.20
CA MET A 103 10.78 1.15 -2.93
C MET A 103 10.12 -0.19 -3.28
N MET A 104 9.29 -0.72 -2.37
CA MET A 104 8.63 -2.01 -2.57
C MET A 104 7.41 -1.95 -3.48
N THR A 105 6.72 -0.81 -3.55
CA THR A 105 5.45 -0.69 -4.29
C THR A 105 5.62 -0.91 -5.80
N PRO A 106 6.62 -0.32 -6.49
CA PRO A 106 6.86 -0.58 -7.91
C PRO A 106 7.11 -2.07 -8.20
N VAL A 107 7.91 -2.71 -7.35
CA VAL A 107 8.19 -4.16 -7.42
C VAL A 107 6.91 -4.97 -7.21
N GLY A 108 6.10 -4.60 -6.20
CA GLY A 108 4.83 -5.24 -5.91
C GLY A 108 3.80 -5.08 -7.04
N ILE A 109 3.74 -3.90 -7.66
CA ILE A 109 2.89 -3.61 -8.82
C ILE A 109 3.31 -4.49 -10.01
N PHE A 110 4.62 -4.61 -10.27
CA PHE A 110 5.13 -5.47 -11.33
C PHE A 110 4.73 -6.95 -11.12
N PHE A 111 4.91 -7.46 -9.90
CA PHE A 111 4.45 -8.82 -9.56
C PHE A 111 2.93 -8.98 -9.66
N TRP A 112 2.17 -7.96 -9.25
CA TRP A 112 0.72 -7.96 -9.38
C TRP A 112 0.28 -7.99 -10.84
N MET A 113 0.92 -7.23 -11.74
CA MET A 113 0.64 -7.27 -13.17
C MET A 113 0.92 -8.63 -13.78
N LEU A 114 2.04 -9.26 -13.41
CA LEU A 114 2.35 -10.62 -13.87
C LEU A 114 1.30 -11.61 -13.37
N PHE A 115 0.90 -11.51 -12.10
CA PHE A 115 -0.15 -12.35 -11.52
C PHE A 115 -1.48 -12.14 -12.23
N ASP A 116 -1.89 -10.89 -12.48
CA ASP A 116 -3.14 -10.55 -13.16
C ASP A 116 -3.14 -11.08 -14.60
N ALA A 117 -2.05 -10.89 -15.34
CA ALA A 117 -1.90 -11.41 -16.69
C ALA A 117 -1.98 -12.95 -16.75
N VAL A 118 -1.33 -13.64 -15.82
CA VAL A 118 -1.41 -15.11 -15.73
C VAL A 118 -2.83 -15.55 -15.35
N ALA A 119 -3.44 -14.91 -14.36
CA ALA A 119 -4.79 -15.24 -13.90
C ALA A 119 -5.82 -15.05 -15.02
N ILE A 120 -5.78 -13.93 -15.74
CA ILE A 120 -6.68 -13.66 -16.87
C ILE A 120 -6.48 -14.68 -17.97
N ASN A 121 -5.23 -15.00 -18.35
CA ASN A 121 -4.95 -15.99 -19.39
C ASN A 121 -5.45 -17.39 -18.98
N SER A 122 -5.25 -17.78 -17.72
CA SER A 122 -5.78 -19.05 -17.21
C SER A 122 -7.30 -19.10 -17.23
N ILE A 123 -7.99 -18.01 -16.88
CA ILE A 123 -9.45 -17.95 -16.90
C ILE A 123 -9.98 -17.93 -18.34
N ALA A 124 -9.32 -17.21 -19.25
CA ALA A 124 -9.70 -17.14 -20.66
C ALA A 124 -9.56 -18.49 -21.37
N MET A 125 -8.60 -19.34 -20.96
CA MET A 125 -8.51 -20.72 -21.44
C MET A 125 -9.68 -21.59 -21.00
N ILE A 126 -10.32 -21.28 -19.87
CA ILE A 126 -11.45 -22.05 -19.31
C ILE A 126 -12.79 -21.52 -19.83
N PHE A 127 -12.93 -20.21 -19.99
CA PHE A 127 -14.15 -19.54 -20.45
C PHE A 127 -13.95 -18.92 -21.83
N SER A 128 -14.53 -19.55 -22.86
CA SER A 128 -14.45 -19.14 -24.26
C SER A 128 -15.34 -17.94 -24.66
N GLN A 129 -16.01 -17.28 -23.71
CA GLN A 129 -16.81 -16.09 -23.95
C GLN A 129 -16.06 -14.80 -23.58
N SER A 130 -15.76 -13.97 -24.59
CA SER A 130 -14.96 -12.74 -24.44
C SER A 130 -15.63 -11.63 -23.62
N HIS A 131 -16.97 -11.54 -23.64
CA HIS A 131 -17.69 -10.45 -22.97
C HIS A 131 -17.78 -10.60 -21.46
N SER A 132 -17.86 -11.83 -20.92
CA SER A 132 -17.88 -12.07 -19.48
C SER A 132 -16.50 -11.87 -18.84
N LEU A 133 -15.41 -12.02 -19.61
CA LEU A 133 -14.03 -11.86 -19.13
C LEU A 133 -13.70 -10.43 -18.70
N VAL A 134 -14.22 -9.41 -19.39
CA VAL A 134 -13.94 -8.01 -19.05
C VAL A 134 -14.57 -7.61 -17.71
N HIS A 135 -15.81 -8.03 -17.47
CA HIS A 135 -16.47 -7.79 -16.18
C HIS A 135 -15.79 -8.55 -15.05
N LEU A 136 -15.36 -9.79 -15.30
CA LEU A 136 -14.64 -10.59 -14.34
C LEU A 136 -13.28 -9.96 -14.00
N GLN A 137 -12.55 -9.45 -15.00
CA GLN A 137 -11.29 -8.75 -14.81
C GLN A 137 -11.44 -7.51 -13.92
N TYR A 138 -12.50 -6.71 -14.12
CA TYR A 138 -12.75 -5.55 -13.26
C TYR A 138 -12.97 -5.95 -11.79
N ILE A 139 -13.70 -7.05 -11.56
CA ILE A 139 -13.97 -7.59 -10.22
C ILE A 139 -12.67 -8.12 -9.60
N THR A 140 -11.87 -8.90 -10.34
CA THR A 140 -10.61 -9.46 -9.84
C THR A 140 -9.60 -8.36 -9.52
N MET A 141 -9.45 -7.34 -10.37
CA MET A 141 -8.59 -6.19 -10.09
C MET A 141 -9.04 -5.43 -8.84
N SER A 142 -10.36 -5.21 -8.69
CA SER A 142 -10.93 -4.52 -7.53
C SER A 142 -10.70 -5.24 -6.20
N LEU A 143 -10.52 -6.57 -6.21
CA LEU A 143 -10.23 -7.36 -5.01
C LEU A 143 -8.73 -7.53 -4.76
N THR A 144 -7.97 -7.76 -5.82
CA THR A 144 -6.54 -8.10 -5.71
C THR A 144 -5.67 -6.87 -5.42
N ILE A 145 -6.01 -5.69 -5.94
CA ILE A 145 -5.26 -4.45 -5.68
C ILE A 145 -5.28 -4.09 -4.18
N PRO A 146 -6.45 -4.03 -3.49
CA PRO A 146 -6.50 -3.84 -2.03
C PRO A 146 -5.67 -4.86 -1.25
N PHE A 147 -5.73 -6.13 -1.64
CA PHE A 147 -4.99 -7.20 -0.99
C PHE A 147 -3.47 -6.99 -1.12
N PHE A 148 -2.99 -6.65 -2.32
CA PHE A 148 -1.59 -6.31 -2.54
C PHE A 148 -1.17 -5.04 -1.78
N ALA A 149 -2.02 -4.02 -1.77
CA ALA A 149 -1.74 -2.79 -1.04
C ALA A 149 -1.57 -3.03 0.47
N ILE A 150 -2.45 -3.85 1.06
CA ILE A 150 -2.39 -4.22 2.48
C ILE A 150 -1.13 -5.04 2.77
N THR A 151 -0.87 -6.10 2.00
CA THR A 151 0.29 -6.99 2.23
C THR A 151 1.62 -6.26 2.10
N LEU A 152 1.77 -5.36 1.12
CA LEU A 152 2.94 -4.50 0.97
C LEU A 152 3.12 -3.55 2.16
N ALA A 153 2.04 -2.91 2.63
CA ALA A 153 2.11 -2.00 3.78
C ALA A 153 2.51 -2.74 5.07
N LEU A 154 1.98 -3.94 5.28
CA LEU A 154 2.35 -4.79 6.41
C LEU A 154 3.82 -5.21 6.34
N LYS A 155 4.30 -5.68 5.18
CA LYS A 155 5.71 -6.05 4.97
C LYS A 155 6.65 -4.85 5.16
N ALA A 156 6.33 -3.70 4.57
CA ALA A 156 7.14 -2.49 4.72
C ALA A 156 7.24 -2.06 6.19
N ARG A 157 6.15 -2.21 6.95
CA ARG A 157 6.16 -1.93 8.39
C ARG A 157 7.00 -2.93 9.18
N TYR A 158 6.90 -4.21 8.85
CA TYR A 158 7.68 -5.27 9.47
C TYR A 158 9.18 -5.05 9.28
N LEU A 159 9.62 -4.78 8.05
CA LEU A 159 11.02 -4.47 7.74
C LEU A 159 11.51 -3.19 8.43
N ALA A 160 10.64 -2.17 8.54
CA ALA A 160 10.96 -0.95 9.29
C ALA A 160 11.18 -1.20 10.80
N GLN A 161 10.66 -2.30 11.34
CA GLN A 161 10.83 -2.73 12.73
C GLN A 161 11.99 -3.70 12.93
N GLN A 162 12.27 -4.61 12.00
CA GLN A 162 13.40 -5.54 12.08
C GLN A 162 14.76 -4.86 12.01
N ASN A 163 14.94 -3.87 11.12
CA ASN A 163 16.18 -3.07 10.97
C ASN A 163 16.47 -2.13 12.17
N THR A 164 16.00 -2.48 13.36
CA THR A 164 16.29 -1.85 14.65
C THR A 164 16.67 -2.83 15.76
N PHE A 165 16.65 -4.15 15.49
CA PHE A 165 17.21 -5.13 16.43
C PHE A 165 18.68 -5.46 16.13
N GLU A 166 19.22 -4.95 15.01
CA GLU A 166 20.60 -5.14 14.56
C GLU A 166 21.49 -3.89 14.76
N MET A 167 21.00 -2.87 15.46
CA MET A 167 21.78 -1.70 15.91
C MET A 167 21.58 -1.51 17.41
#